data_AF-A0A6I1QUV3-F1
#
_entry.id   AF-A0A6I1QUV3-F1
#
_cell.length_a   1.000
_cell.length_b   1.000
_cell.length_c   1.000
_cell.angle_alpha   90.00
_cell.angle_beta   90.00
_cell.angle_gamma   90.00
#
_symmetry.space_group_name_H-M   'P 1'
#
loop_
_entity.id
_entity.type
_entity.pdbx_description
1 polymer ?
#
loop_
_entity_poly.entity_id
_entity_poly.type
_entity_poly.pdbx_seq_one_letter_code
_entity_poly.pdbx_strand_id
1 'polypeptide(L)' 'MANHKRKRPKNRRAGCLFCKPWKMNGFAKDKADSESFSDHRRRYYAARELRQAESSPSI' A
#
# COMPACT_ATOMS: atom_id res chain seq x y z
N MET A 1 -5.75 -8.29 5.95
CA MET A 1 -6.23 -9.60 6.46
C MET A 1 -6.45 -10.60 5.33
N ALA A 2 -5.89 -11.80 5.44
CA ALA A 2 -6.18 -12.89 4.50
C ALA A 2 -7.58 -13.43 4.78
N ASN A 3 -8.47 -13.33 3.80
CA ASN A 3 -9.85 -13.79 3.93
C ASN A 3 -9.84 -15.34 3.88
N HIS A 4 -10.18 -16.02 4.98
CA HIS A 4 -10.05 -17.48 5.15
C HIS A 4 -10.73 -18.28 4.01
N LYS A 5 -11.89 -17.82 3.53
CA LYS A 5 -12.61 -18.42 2.40
C LYS A 5 -11.83 -18.37 1.08
N ARG A 6 -10.94 -17.40 0.90
CA ARG A 6 -10.24 -17.16 -0.38
C ARG A 6 -9.08 -18.12 -0.62
N LYS A 7 -8.67 -18.92 0.38
CA LYS A 7 -7.60 -19.96 0.38
C LYS A 7 -6.19 -19.50 -0.01
N ARG A 8 -6.03 -18.45 -0.84
CA ARG A 8 -4.76 -17.86 -1.28
C ARG A 8 -4.90 -16.35 -1.48
N PRO A 9 -3.81 -15.57 -1.34
CA PRO A 9 -3.80 -14.14 -1.64
C PRO A 9 -4.23 -13.85 -3.09
N LYS A 10 -4.85 -12.68 -3.33
CA LYS A 10 -5.32 -12.24 -4.67
C LYS A 10 -4.22 -12.34 -5.72
N ASN A 11 -3.00 -11.94 -5.35
CA ASN A 11 -1.85 -11.91 -6.25
C ASN A 11 -1.45 -13.31 -6.77
N ARG A 12 -1.84 -14.38 -6.07
CA ARG A 12 -1.58 -15.78 -6.47
C ARG A 12 -2.75 -16.41 -7.24
N ARG A 13 -3.91 -15.74 -7.30
CA ARG A 13 -5.15 -16.25 -7.94
C ARG A 13 -5.47 -15.56 -9.26
N ALA A 14 -5.28 -14.24 -9.32
CA ALA A 14 -5.24 -13.57 -10.62
C ALA A 14 -4.03 -14.17 -11.36
N GLY A 15 -4.17 -14.51 -12.64
CA GLY A 15 -3.08 -15.04 -13.47
C GLY A 15 -1.92 -14.05 -13.61
N CYS A 16 -1.25 -13.98 -14.76
CA CYS A 16 -0.15 -13.04 -14.94
C CYS A 16 -0.59 -11.58 -14.66
N LEU A 17 -0.20 -11.05 -13.50
CA LEU A 17 -0.51 -9.69 -13.07
C LEU A 17 0.37 -8.64 -13.75
N PHE A 18 1.39 -9.06 -14.51
CA PHE A 18 2.20 -8.15 -15.32
C PHE A 18 1.43 -7.56 -16.49
N CYS A 19 0.47 -8.29 -17.08
CA CYS A 19 -0.36 -7.75 -18.16
C CYS A 19 -1.48 -6.82 -17.64
N LYS A 20 -1.80 -6.89 -16.34
CA LYS A 20 -2.86 -6.08 -15.70
C LYS A 20 -2.39 -5.57 -14.34
N PRO A 21 -1.37 -4.69 -14.32
CA PRO A 21 -0.71 -4.27 -13.08
C PRO A 21 -1.65 -3.55 -12.11
N TRP A 22 -2.69 -2.87 -12.62
CA TRP A 22 -3.74 -2.25 -11.79
C TRP A 22 -4.55 -3.25 -10.93
N LYS A 23 -4.51 -4.55 -11.23
CA LYS A 23 -5.16 -5.58 -10.40
C LYS A 23 -4.29 -6.06 -9.24
N MET A 24 -2.99 -5.75 -9.26
CA MET A 24 -2.03 -6.13 -8.24
C MET A 24 -2.27 -5.34 -6.96
N ASN A 25 -2.29 -6.04 -5.83
CA ASN A 25 -2.45 -5.38 -4.54
C ASN A 25 -1.27 -4.44 -4.28
N GLY A 26 -1.58 -3.16 -4.05
CA GLY A 26 -0.58 -2.16 -3.69
C GLY A 26 0.13 -1.50 -4.88
N PHE A 27 -0.31 -1.74 -6.11
CA PHE A 27 0.31 -1.14 -7.30
C PHE A 27 0.17 0.38 -7.38
N ALA A 28 -0.97 0.92 -6.95
CA ALA A 28 -1.27 2.35 -7.02
C ALA A 28 -1.38 2.99 -5.63
N LYS A 29 -0.57 2.51 -4.67
CA LYS A 29 -0.42 3.21 -3.39
C LYS A 29 0.09 4.63 -3.65
N ASP A 30 -0.36 5.59 -2.85
CA ASP A 30 0.05 7.01 -2.88
C ASP A 30 -0.54 7.85 -4.02
N LYS A 31 -1.53 7.32 -4.76
CA LYS A 31 -2.39 8.13 -5.64
C LYS A 31 -3.73 8.40 -4.95
N ALA A 32 -4.19 9.65 -5.00
CA ALA A 32 -5.40 10.12 -4.32
C ALA A 32 -6.64 9.25 -4.58
N ASP A 33 -6.82 8.76 -5.82
CA ASP A 33 -8.00 7.98 -6.23
C ASP A 33 -7.81 6.46 -6.19
N SER A 34 -6.61 5.98 -5.81
CA SER A 34 -6.27 4.56 -5.87
C SER A 34 -6.24 3.85 -4.51
N GLU A 35 -6.48 4.59 -3.45
CA GLU A 35 -6.61 4.06 -2.10
C GLU A 35 -7.74 4.74 -1.33
N SER A 36 -8.18 4.15 -0.23
CA SER A 36 -9.17 4.82 0.62
C SER A 36 -8.55 6.08 1.22
N PHE A 37 -9.33 7.16 1.35
CA PHE A 37 -8.86 8.40 1.97
C PHE A 37 -8.25 8.18 3.37
N SER A 38 -8.81 7.25 4.13
CA SER A 38 -8.29 6.89 5.46
C SER A 38 -6.90 6.26 5.40
N ASP A 39 -6.63 5.41 4.41
CA ASP A 39 -5.31 4.79 4.23
C ASP A 39 -4.28 5.78 3.70
N HIS A 40 -4.69 6.65 2.77
CA HIS A 40 -3.85 7.73 2.26
C HIS A 40 -3.39 8.64 3.40
N ARG A 41 -4.33 9.08 4.24
CA ARG A 41 -4.05 9.93 5.40
C ARG A 41 -3.08 9.25 6.37
N ARG A 42 -3.26 7.96 6.68
CA ARG A 42 -2.33 7.20 7.55
C ARG A 42 -0.92 7.16 6.97
N ARG A 43 -0.77 6.86 5.67
CA ARG A 43 0.56 6.82 5.03
C ARG A 43 1.23 8.18 5.00
N TYR A 44 0.47 9.23 4.69
CA TYR A 44 0.98 10.59 4.65
C TYR A 44 1.61 11.01 5.99
N TYR A 45 0.93 10.77 7.11
CA TYR A 45 1.49 11.10 8.42
C TYR A 45 2.68 10.23 8.80
N ALA A 46 2.62 8.91 8.57
CA ALA A 46 3.75 8.02 8.83
C ALA A 46 4.99 8.45 8.03
N ALA A 47 4.84 8.79 6.74
CA ALA A 47 5.92 9.30 5.91
C ALA A 47 6.42 10.67 6.37
N ARG A 48 5.58 11.49 7.01
CA ARG A 48 5.99 12.77 7.60
C ARG A 48 6.81 12.55 8.88
N GLU A 49 6.39 11.63 9.74
CA GLU A 49 7.10 11.27 10.98
C GLU A 49 8.48 10.68 10.68
N LEU A 50 8.58 9.78 9.69
CA LEU A 50 9.87 9.23 9.25
C LEU A 50 10.81 10.33 8.76
N ARG A 51 10.34 11.24 7.91
CA ARG A 51 11.13 12.39 7.43
C ARG A 51 11.60 13.29 8.57
N GLN A 52 10.74 13.51 9.57
CA GLN A 52 11.10 14.31 10.75
C GLN A 52 12.17 13.62 11.60
N ALA A 53 12.05 12.30 11.80
CA ALA A 53 13.03 11.51 12.53
C ALA A 53 14.39 11.48 11.81
N GLU A 54 14.41 11.34 10.48
CA GLU A 54 15.63 11.42 9.67
C GLU A 54 16.29 12.80 9.71
N SER A 55 15.49 13.87 9.75
CA SER A 55 15.98 15.25 9.79
C SER A 55 16.42 15.72 11.18
N SER A 56 16.07 14.98 12.23
CA SER A 56 16.43 15.32 13.61
C SER A 56 17.85 14.79 13.89
N PRO A 57 18.81 15.66 14.28
CA PRO A 57 20.15 15.18 14.61
C PRO A 57 20.05 14.21 15.79
N SER A 58 20.75 13.09 15.70
CA SER A 58 20.97 12.20 16.83
C SER A 58 21.72 12.99 17.90
N ILE A 59 21.04 13.27 19.03
CA ILE A 59 21.66 13.88 20.22
C ILE A 59 22.67 12.90 20.81
#